data_AF-A0A0Q4CLR0-F1
#
_entry.id   AF-A0A0Q4CLR0-F1
#
_cell.length_a   1.000
_cell.length_b   1.000
_cell.length_c   1.000
_cell.angle_alpha   90.00
_cell.angle_beta   90.00
_cell.angle_gamma   90.00
#
_symmetry.space_group_name_H-M   'P 1'
#
loop_
_entity.id
_entity.type
_entity.pdbx_description
1 polymer ?
#
loop_
_entity_poly.entity_id
_entity_poly.type
_entity_poly.pdbx_seq_one_letter_code
_entity_poly.pdbx_strand_id
1 'polypeptide(L)'
;MNTGPELADTLTSIESIRTYLAGAIGAASQARSGAPVRLTFIGGEFRKAVGAPFEEHLNRLADEKLVSLPRSSRKLATFVKVHCSDLIALDEDAGGIHFVSPAAAEQHGRQPLPEPVQTTASLRFNRAVWAAFIRPLEGRRRFLNLDKIGFTDAAEPPPGEGWREIEARFVLGLPARAPVDGIRLQRNIEDWATHAGVPVSTLVLEQKTPTRKRTRLDHLLELIDLLPTSVAATWSIPASVLIHLNDRD
;
A
#
# COMPACT_ATOMS: atom_id res chain seq x y z
N MET A 1 -0.21 28.36 -4.30
CA MET A 1 0.23 26.96 -4.34
C MET A 1 0.59 26.66 -5.79
N ASN A 2 1.89 26.61 -6.12
CA ASN A 2 2.33 26.29 -7.47
C ASN A 2 2.03 24.81 -7.72
N THR A 3 1.32 24.50 -8.79
CA THR A 3 1.01 23.13 -9.20
C THR A 3 1.45 22.97 -10.65
N GLY A 4 2.20 21.90 -10.96
CA GLY A 4 2.83 21.68 -12.25
C GLY A 4 4.36 21.52 -12.16
N PRO A 5 5.06 21.40 -13.31
CA PRO A 5 6.51 21.12 -13.41
C PRO A 5 7.40 22.05 -12.57
N GLU A 6 6.91 23.25 -12.22
CA GLU A 6 7.57 24.18 -11.31
C GLU A 6 7.83 23.62 -9.91
N LEU A 7 6.97 22.72 -9.39
CA LEU A 7 7.22 22.09 -8.09
C LEU A 7 8.40 21.12 -8.16
N ALA A 8 8.55 20.40 -9.28
CA ALA A 8 9.69 19.48 -9.47
C ALA A 8 11.03 20.23 -9.40
N ASP A 9 11.07 21.47 -9.87
CA ASP A 9 12.25 22.34 -9.85
C ASP A 9 12.61 22.84 -8.44
N THR A 10 11.65 22.80 -7.50
CA THR A 10 11.88 23.17 -6.09
C THR A 10 12.28 22.00 -5.21
N LEU A 11 12.00 20.76 -5.62
CA LEU A 11 12.26 19.54 -4.87
C LEU A 11 13.60 18.91 -5.27
N THR A 12 14.69 19.68 -5.17
CA THR A 12 16.03 19.30 -5.66
C THR A 12 16.97 18.77 -4.59
N SER A 13 16.59 18.83 -3.31
CA SER A 13 17.39 18.35 -2.18
C SER A 13 16.61 17.40 -1.28
N ILE A 14 17.31 16.57 -0.51
CA ILE A 14 16.70 15.68 0.49
C ILE A 14 15.81 16.48 1.45
N GLU A 15 16.26 17.65 1.90
CA GLU A 15 15.53 18.51 2.84
C GLU A 15 14.25 19.11 2.25
N SER A 16 14.30 19.59 1.00
CA SER A 16 13.10 20.09 0.30
C SER A 16 12.04 18.99 0.14
N ILE A 17 12.48 17.77 -0.18
CA ILE A 17 11.61 16.60 -0.33
C ILE A 17 11.03 16.17 1.02
N ARG A 18 11.84 16.14 2.09
CA ARG A 18 11.38 15.85 3.47
C ARG A 18 10.27 16.82 3.88
N THR A 19 10.51 18.12 3.72
CA THR A 19 9.56 19.18 4.09
C THR A 19 8.26 19.06 3.30
N TYR A 20 8.36 18.81 2.00
CA TYR A 20 7.19 18.57 1.16
C TYR A 20 6.37 17.37 1.63
N LEU A 21 7.03 16.22 1.87
CA LEU A 21 6.35 15.00 2.31
C LEU A 21 5.68 15.20 3.68
N ALA A 22 6.35 15.87 4.62
CA ALA A 22 5.76 16.19 5.93
C ALA A 22 4.52 17.06 5.80
N GLY A 23 4.57 18.10 4.95
CA GLY A 23 3.41 18.95 4.67
C GLY A 23 2.26 18.20 3.99
N ALA A 24 2.56 17.38 2.99
CA ALA A 24 1.57 16.57 2.27
C ALA A 24 0.88 15.54 3.20
N ILE A 25 1.66 14.87 4.05
CA ILE A 25 1.15 13.92 5.03
C ILE A 25 0.33 14.63 6.11
N GLY A 26 0.81 15.78 6.60
CA GLY A 26 0.08 16.61 7.56
C GLY A 26 -1.30 17.03 7.03
N ALA A 27 -1.35 17.58 5.81
CA ALA A 27 -2.60 17.99 5.17
C ALA A 27 -3.53 16.79 4.93
N ALA A 28 -3.01 15.66 4.44
CA ALA A 28 -3.79 14.46 4.20
C ALA A 28 -4.32 13.80 5.48
N SER A 29 -3.56 13.86 6.57
CA SER A 29 -3.95 13.39 7.89
C SER A 29 -5.01 14.31 8.51
N GLN A 30 -4.84 15.63 8.43
CA GLN A 30 -5.83 16.61 8.89
C GLN A 30 -7.17 16.49 8.17
N ALA A 31 -7.16 16.29 6.85
CA ALA A 31 -8.37 16.02 6.05
C ALA A 31 -9.11 14.74 6.49
N ARG A 32 -8.45 13.88 7.29
CA ARG A 32 -8.97 12.64 7.87
C ARG A 32 -9.03 12.70 9.40
N SER A 33 -9.15 13.90 9.97
CA SER A 33 -9.26 14.11 11.42
C SER A 33 -8.08 13.52 12.21
N GLY A 34 -6.87 13.56 11.64
CA GLY A 34 -5.65 13.06 12.27
C GLY A 34 -5.34 11.59 12.00
N ALA A 35 -6.19 10.86 11.26
CA ALA A 35 -5.96 9.45 10.99
C ALA A 35 -4.69 9.21 10.14
N PRO A 36 -3.97 8.09 10.35
CA PRO A 36 -2.86 7.68 9.50
C PRO A 36 -3.26 7.54 8.04
N VAL A 37 -2.36 7.92 7.14
CA VAL A 37 -2.58 7.96 5.70
C VAL A 37 -1.79 6.83 5.04
N ARG A 38 -2.40 6.11 4.09
CA ARG A 38 -1.68 5.10 3.31
C ARG A 38 -0.55 5.74 2.51
N LEU A 39 0.65 5.16 2.58
CA LEU A 39 1.82 5.69 1.87
C LEU A 39 1.63 5.70 0.34
N THR A 40 0.86 4.74 -0.20
CA THR A 40 0.52 4.70 -1.63
C THR A 40 -0.33 5.88 -2.07
N PHE A 41 -1.18 6.42 -1.19
CA PHE A 41 -1.95 7.64 -1.46
C PHE A 41 -0.99 8.84 -1.58
N ILE A 42 -0.04 8.96 -0.65
CA ILE A 42 0.98 10.03 -0.68
C ILE A 42 1.83 9.95 -1.95
N GLY A 43 2.25 8.75 -2.37
CA GLY A 43 2.96 8.56 -3.64
C GLY A 43 2.13 8.97 -4.86
N GLY A 44 0.81 8.75 -4.82
CA GLY A 44 -0.13 9.22 -5.84
C GLY A 44 -0.25 10.75 -5.88
N GLU A 45 -0.35 11.39 -4.72
CA GLU A 45 -0.41 12.86 -4.62
C GLU A 45 0.92 13.51 -5.05
N PHE A 46 2.06 12.92 -4.67
CA PHE A 46 3.38 13.35 -5.15
C PHE A 46 3.42 13.32 -6.68
N ARG A 47 3.00 12.20 -7.30
CA ARG A 47 3.01 12.08 -8.76
C ARG A 47 2.15 13.13 -9.44
N LYS A 48 0.97 13.45 -8.89
CA LYS A 48 0.11 14.51 -9.44
C LYS A 48 0.76 15.88 -9.35
N ALA A 49 1.45 16.16 -8.25
CA ALA A 49 2.05 17.46 -8.00
C ALA A 49 3.35 17.68 -8.79
N VAL A 50 4.20 16.65 -8.86
CA VAL A 50 5.55 16.71 -9.46
C VAL A 50 5.55 16.27 -10.93
N GLY A 51 4.54 15.51 -11.38
CA GLY A 51 4.43 15.01 -12.74
C GLY A 51 5.15 13.67 -12.98
N ALA A 52 5.92 13.17 -12.02
CA ALA A 52 6.64 11.90 -12.10
C ALA A 52 6.49 11.06 -10.81
N PRO A 53 6.59 9.72 -10.89
CA PRO A 53 6.73 8.87 -9.71
C PRO A 53 7.91 9.29 -8.83
N PHE A 54 7.77 9.13 -7.51
CA PHE A 54 8.78 9.52 -6.53
C PHE A 54 10.19 8.96 -6.82
N GLU A 55 10.26 7.66 -7.11
CA GLU A 55 11.53 6.98 -7.41
C GLU A 55 12.18 7.52 -8.69
N GLU A 56 11.37 7.83 -9.71
CA GLU A 56 11.84 8.42 -10.98
C GLU A 56 12.41 9.81 -10.75
N HIS A 57 11.72 10.64 -9.95
CA HIS A 57 12.21 11.97 -9.56
C HIS A 57 13.55 11.88 -8.83
N LEU A 58 13.69 10.99 -7.84
CA LEU A 58 14.95 10.81 -7.12
C LEU A 58 16.08 10.25 -7.99
N ASN A 59 15.76 9.39 -8.97
CA ASN A 59 16.75 8.92 -9.94
C ASN A 59 17.27 10.08 -10.80
N ARG A 60 16.38 10.93 -11.31
CA ARG A 60 16.75 12.12 -12.08
C ARG A 60 17.67 13.05 -11.27
N LEU A 61 17.32 13.36 -10.04
CA LEU A 61 18.16 14.21 -9.18
C LEU A 61 19.53 13.58 -8.89
N ALA A 62 19.60 12.25 -8.77
CA ALA A 62 20.86 11.56 -8.57
C ALA A 62 21.74 11.58 -9.84
N ASP A 63 21.13 11.44 -11.02
CA ASP A 63 21.82 11.53 -12.31
C ASP A 63 22.34 12.95 -12.56
N GLU A 64 21.59 13.97 -12.12
CA GLU A 64 21.98 15.39 -12.10
C GLU A 64 22.98 15.71 -10.95
N LYS A 65 23.34 14.72 -10.12
CA LYS A 65 24.24 14.86 -8.95
C LYS A 65 23.76 15.85 -7.88
N LEU A 66 22.46 16.15 -7.84
CA LEU A 66 21.85 17.02 -6.83
C LEU A 66 21.61 16.27 -5.51
N VAL A 67 21.45 14.95 -5.56
CA VAL A 67 21.33 14.08 -4.38
C VAL A 67 22.23 12.85 -4.51
N SER A 68 22.82 12.42 -3.39
CA SER A 68 23.59 11.17 -3.31
C SER A 68 22.85 10.17 -2.44
N LEU A 69 22.08 9.28 -3.07
CA LEU A 69 21.27 8.26 -2.40
C LEU A 69 21.45 6.88 -3.06
N PRO A 70 21.60 5.79 -2.28
CA PRO A 70 21.52 4.42 -2.78
C PRO A 70 20.16 4.16 -3.46
N ARG A 71 20.11 3.32 -4.49
CA ARG A 71 18.85 3.01 -5.22
C ARG A 71 17.74 2.49 -4.31
N SER A 72 18.08 1.67 -3.30
CA SER A 72 17.12 1.15 -2.32
C SER A 72 16.43 2.25 -1.50
N SER A 73 17.17 3.32 -1.16
CA SER A 73 16.67 4.49 -0.42
C SER A 73 15.85 5.45 -1.27
N ARG A 74 15.81 5.28 -2.60
CA ARG A 74 15.01 6.11 -3.50
C ARG A 74 13.53 5.71 -3.54
N LYS A 75 13.18 4.56 -2.95
CA LYS A 75 11.78 4.15 -2.77
C LYS A 75 11.14 4.96 -1.64
N LEU A 76 9.88 5.35 -1.81
CA LEU A 76 9.19 6.24 -0.89
C LEU A 76 9.18 5.72 0.57
N ALA A 77 8.92 4.43 0.80
CA ALA A 77 8.90 3.85 2.15
C ALA A 77 10.27 3.91 2.82
N THR A 78 11.32 3.46 2.12
CA THR A 78 12.70 3.52 2.61
C THR A 78 13.16 4.95 2.81
N PHE A 79 12.81 5.86 1.90
CA PHE A 79 13.13 7.28 2.03
C PHE A 79 12.54 7.87 3.30
N VAL A 80 11.23 7.64 3.55
CA VAL A 80 10.56 8.11 4.78
C VAL A 80 11.23 7.51 6.02
N LYS A 81 11.53 6.21 6.00
CA LYS A 81 12.18 5.52 7.13
C LYS A 81 13.57 6.08 7.45
N VAL A 82 14.38 6.35 6.44
CA VAL A 82 15.80 6.77 6.61
C VAL A 82 15.92 8.27 6.81
N HIS A 83 15.09 9.06 6.13
CA HIS A 83 15.25 10.50 6.05
C HIS A 83 14.11 11.28 6.68
N CYS A 84 13.01 10.69 7.16
CA CYS A 84 11.89 11.47 7.70
C CYS A 84 11.41 11.02 9.08
N SER A 85 12.14 10.13 9.77
CA SER A 85 11.69 9.50 11.01
C SER A 85 11.43 10.48 12.17
N ASP A 86 12.02 11.67 12.12
CA ASP A 86 11.84 12.76 13.07
C ASP A 86 10.55 13.56 12.86
N LEU A 87 9.98 13.54 11.65
CA LEU A 87 8.79 14.32 11.28
C LEU A 87 7.58 13.43 10.97
N ILE A 88 7.82 12.19 10.58
CA ILE A 88 6.81 11.27 10.06
C ILE A 88 6.98 9.93 10.76
N ALA A 89 5.92 9.46 11.43
CA ALA A 89 5.83 8.08 11.88
C ALA A 89 5.44 7.19 10.69
N LEU A 90 6.12 6.05 10.57
CA LEU A 90 5.88 5.07 9.52
C LEU A 90 5.55 3.73 10.17
N ASP A 91 4.31 3.29 10.00
CA ASP A 91 3.82 2.01 10.50
C ASP A 91 3.56 1.05 9.35
N GLU A 92 3.88 -0.22 9.54
CA GLU A 92 3.60 -1.28 8.59
C GLU A 92 2.56 -2.23 9.18
N ASP A 93 1.43 -2.40 8.48
CA ASP A 93 0.40 -3.38 8.83
C ASP A 93 0.80 -4.78 8.34
N ALA A 94 0.21 -5.83 8.91
CA ALA A 94 0.53 -7.24 8.68
C ALA A 94 0.46 -7.69 7.19
N GLY A 95 -0.17 -6.90 6.32
CA GLY A 95 -0.22 -7.11 4.88
C GLY A 95 0.85 -6.37 4.05
N GLY A 96 1.90 -5.85 4.69
CA GLY A 96 2.96 -5.05 4.06
C GLY A 96 2.48 -3.65 3.62
N ILE A 97 1.36 -3.18 4.17
CA ILE A 97 0.79 -1.88 3.83
C ILE A 97 1.40 -0.85 4.77
N HIS A 98 2.06 0.13 4.18
CA HIS A 98 2.69 1.20 4.93
C HIS A 98 1.70 2.36 5.14
N PHE A 99 1.61 2.84 6.37
CA PHE A 99 0.86 4.00 6.80
C PHE A 99 1.81 5.05 7.37
N VAL A 100 1.45 6.31 7.18
CA VAL A 100 2.22 7.46 7.67
C VAL A 100 1.33 8.45 8.41
N SER A 101 1.87 9.02 9.47
CA SER A 101 1.25 10.10 10.24
C SER A 101 2.32 11.13 10.62
N PRO A 102 1.94 12.38 10.90
CA PRO A 102 2.86 13.33 11.52
C PRO A 102 3.39 12.73 12.83
N ALA A 103 4.70 12.78 13.06
CA ALA A 103 5.27 12.38 14.33
C ALA A 103 4.65 13.26 15.43
N ALA A 104 4.09 12.64 16.47
CA ALA A 104 3.57 13.38 17.61
C ALA A 104 4.75 14.09 18.27
N ALA A 105 4.81 15.43 18.17
CA ALA A 105 5.64 16.22 19.06
C ALA A 105 5.24 15.82 20.49
N GLU A 106 6.20 15.46 21.34
CA GLU A 106 5.96 15.13 22.74
C GLU A 106 5.12 16.23 23.41
N GLN A 107 3.80 16.07 23.44
CA GLN A 107 2.91 16.93 24.19
C GLN A 107 2.53 16.20 25.47
N HIS A 108 3.14 16.67 26.56
CA HIS A 108 2.67 16.47 27.92
C HIS A 108 1.17 16.70 27.99
N GLY A 109 0.41 15.65 28.29
CA GLY A 109 -1.02 15.76 28.49
C GLY A 109 -1.72 14.42 28.35
N ARG A 110 -1.77 13.67 29.45
CA ARG A 110 -2.74 12.59 29.62
C ARG A 110 -4.13 13.10 29.26
N GLN A 111 -4.67 12.63 28.15
CA GLN A 111 -6.10 12.47 27.97
C GLN A 111 -6.38 10.98 27.76
N PRO A 112 -7.50 10.45 28.29
CA PRO A 112 -7.77 9.02 28.26
C PRO A 112 -7.87 8.56 26.81
N LEU A 113 -7.23 7.43 26.51
CA LEU A 113 -7.43 6.72 25.24
C LEU A 113 -8.95 6.61 24.98
N PRO A 114 -9.47 7.02 23.81
CA PRO A 114 -10.68 6.37 23.33
C PRO A 114 -10.34 4.90 23.18
N GLU A 115 -11.23 4.04 23.69
CA GLU A 115 -11.07 2.58 23.75
C GLU A 115 -10.41 2.02 22.49
N PRO A 116 -9.57 0.97 22.62
CA PRO A 116 -8.89 0.37 21.48
C PRO A 116 -9.92 0.00 20.42
N VAL A 117 -9.97 0.80 19.35
CA VAL A 117 -10.63 0.40 18.12
C VAL A 117 -9.92 -0.87 17.73
N GLN A 118 -10.60 -2.01 17.87
CA GLN A 118 -10.13 -3.28 17.36
C GLN A 118 -9.87 -3.09 15.86
N THR A 119 -8.62 -2.78 15.53
CA THR A 119 -8.11 -2.70 14.17
C THR A 119 -7.94 -4.12 13.68
N THR A 120 -9.06 -4.76 13.33
CA THR A 120 -9.01 -5.93 12.46
C THR A 120 -8.36 -5.48 11.15
N ALA A 121 -7.17 -6.01 10.87
CA ALA A 121 -6.43 -5.76 9.64
C ALA A 121 -7.36 -5.91 8.43
N SER A 122 -7.29 -4.97 7.48
CA SER A 122 -8.23 -4.98 6.36
C SER A 122 -7.91 -6.14 5.41
N LEU A 123 -8.76 -7.16 5.42
CA LEU A 123 -8.56 -8.38 4.64
C LEU A 123 -8.61 -8.06 3.13
N ARG A 124 -7.61 -8.53 2.38
CA ARG A 124 -7.57 -8.36 0.92
C ARG A 124 -8.43 -9.42 0.23
N PHE A 125 -9.73 -9.19 0.17
CA PHE A 125 -10.63 -10.05 -0.59
C PHE A 125 -10.39 -9.95 -2.11
N ASN A 126 -10.72 -11.03 -2.85
CA ASN A 126 -10.71 -11.01 -4.30
C ASN A 126 -11.67 -9.93 -4.85
N ARG A 127 -11.31 -9.27 -5.96
CA ARG A 127 -12.15 -8.30 -6.69
C ARG A 127 -13.59 -8.80 -6.88
N ALA A 128 -13.77 -10.07 -7.23
CA ALA A 128 -15.09 -10.63 -7.47
C ALA A 128 -15.91 -10.74 -6.18
N VAL A 129 -15.26 -11.02 -5.05
CA VAL A 129 -15.89 -11.01 -3.73
C VAL A 129 -16.32 -9.58 -3.40
N TRP A 130 -15.44 -8.57 -3.50
CA TRP A 130 -15.85 -7.17 -3.29
C TRP A 130 -17.04 -6.77 -4.15
N ALA A 131 -16.99 -7.08 -5.45
CA ALA A 131 -18.05 -6.74 -6.38
C ALA A 131 -19.39 -7.42 -6.04
N ALA A 132 -19.36 -8.66 -5.52
CA ALA A 132 -20.54 -9.39 -5.11
C ALA A 132 -21.28 -8.72 -3.93
N PHE A 133 -20.57 -8.03 -3.04
CA PHE A 133 -21.18 -7.40 -1.87
C PHE A 133 -21.49 -5.91 -2.07
N ILE A 134 -20.94 -5.27 -3.11
CA ILE A 134 -21.18 -3.84 -3.42
C ILE A 134 -22.40 -3.65 -4.32
N ARG A 135 -22.51 -4.43 -5.41
CA ARG A 135 -23.46 -4.13 -6.49
C ARG A 135 -24.93 -4.22 -6.02
N PRO A 136 -25.84 -3.41 -6.58
CA PRO A 136 -27.27 -3.53 -6.29
C PRO A 136 -27.80 -4.91 -6.71
N LEU A 137 -28.84 -5.38 -6.01
CA LEU A 137 -29.59 -6.57 -6.39
C LEU A 137 -30.76 -6.11 -7.27
N GLU A 138 -30.70 -6.42 -8.56
CA GLU A 138 -31.76 -6.06 -9.52
C GLU A 138 -32.95 -7.03 -9.44
N GLY A 139 -33.50 -7.22 -8.23
CA GLY A 139 -34.64 -8.12 -7.99
C GLY A 139 -34.31 -9.62 -8.12
N ARG A 140 -33.03 -9.98 -8.16
CA ARG A 140 -32.55 -11.37 -8.25
C ARG A 140 -31.72 -11.74 -7.02
N ARG A 141 -31.55 -13.03 -6.78
CA ARG A 141 -30.68 -13.56 -5.71
C ARG A 141 -29.25 -13.62 -6.21
N ARG A 142 -28.29 -13.34 -5.34
CA ARG A 142 -26.87 -13.33 -5.68
C ARG A 142 -26.19 -14.59 -5.19
N PHE A 143 -25.42 -15.22 -6.06
CA PHE A 143 -24.65 -16.42 -5.75
C PHE A 143 -23.17 -16.17 -6.01
N LEU A 144 -22.31 -16.56 -5.07
CA LEU A 144 -20.86 -16.54 -5.17
C LEU A 144 -20.35 -17.97 -5.33
N ASN A 145 -19.56 -18.21 -6.37
CA ASN A 145 -18.83 -19.46 -6.54
C ASN A 145 -17.47 -19.35 -5.85
N LEU A 146 -17.23 -20.23 -4.87
CA LEU A 146 -16.01 -20.19 -4.06
C LEU A 146 -14.79 -20.75 -4.81
N ASP A 147 -14.99 -21.72 -5.71
CA ASP A 147 -13.91 -22.40 -6.43
C ASP A 147 -13.38 -21.56 -7.60
N LYS A 148 -14.29 -20.86 -8.29
CA LYS A 148 -13.98 -20.00 -9.46
C LYS A 148 -13.80 -18.54 -9.08
N ILE A 149 -14.09 -18.18 -7.83
CA ILE A 149 -14.11 -16.82 -7.28
C ILE A 149 -14.80 -15.83 -8.24
N GLY A 150 -16.09 -16.06 -8.46
CA GLY A 150 -16.96 -15.26 -9.33
C GLY A 150 -18.39 -15.22 -8.77
N PHE A 151 -19.18 -14.20 -9.11
CA PHE A 151 -20.58 -14.12 -8.66
C PHE A 151 -21.54 -13.89 -9.83
N THR A 152 -22.79 -14.26 -9.62
CA THR A 152 -23.88 -14.07 -10.59
C THR A 152 -25.21 -13.79 -9.87
N ASP A 153 -26.11 -13.13 -10.57
CA ASP A 153 -27.47 -12.83 -10.10
C ASP A 153 -28.49 -13.69 -10.86
N ALA A 154 -29.21 -14.56 -10.17
CA ALA A 154 -30.13 -15.53 -10.74
C ALA A 154 -31.38 -15.70 -9.85
N ALA A 155 -32.46 -16.25 -10.40
CA ALA A 155 -33.65 -16.60 -9.61
C ALA A 155 -33.41 -17.86 -8.75
N GLU A 156 -32.65 -18.79 -9.30
CA GLU A 156 -32.30 -20.07 -8.69
C GLU A 156 -30.77 -20.27 -8.67
N PRO A 157 -30.25 -21.15 -7.79
CA PRO A 157 -28.84 -21.48 -7.76
C PRO A 157 -28.34 -21.93 -9.14
N PRO A 158 -27.23 -21.36 -9.66
CA PRO A 158 -26.68 -21.78 -10.94
C PRO A 158 -26.27 -23.26 -10.94
N PRO A 159 -26.30 -23.94 -12.10
CA PRO A 159 -25.88 -25.33 -12.19
C PRO A 159 -24.37 -25.48 -11.87
N GLY A 160 -24.05 -26.54 -11.12
CA GLY A 160 -22.70 -26.85 -10.67
C GLY A 160 -22.51 -26.75 -9.15
N GLU A 161 -21.41 -27.28 -8.65
CA GLU A 161 -21.05 -27.23 -7.23
C GLU A 161 -20.36 -25.90 -6.88
N GLY A 162 -20.29 -25.58 -5.59
CA GLY A 162 -19.53 -24.44 -5.07
C GLY A 162 -20.25 -23.09 -5.05
N TRP A 163 -21.52 -23.02 -5.45
CA TRP A 163 -22.34 -21.80 -5.35
C TRP A 163 -22.93 -21.63 -3.95
N ARG A 164 -22.71 -20.45 -3.35
CA ARG A 164 -23.32 -20.03 -2.09
C ARG A 164 -24.09 -18.74 -2.29
N GLU A 165 -25.31 -18.68 -1.76
CA GLU A 165 -26.13 -17.48 -1.82
C GLU A 165 -25.57 -16.39 -0.89
N ILE A 166 -25.53 -15.16 -1.37
CA ILE A 166 -25.33 -13.95 -0.57
C ILE A 166 -26.70 -13.32 -0.38
N GLU A 167 -27.25 -13.45 0.83
CA GLU A 167 -28.53 -12.84 1.15
C GLU A 167 -28.46 -11.32 1.05
N ALA A 168 -29.61 -10.70 0.73
CA ALA A 168 -29.70 -9.27 0.49
C ALA A 168 -29.20 -8.41 1.66
N ARG A 169 -29.34 -8.87 2.91
CA ARG A 169 -28.87 -8.16 4.10
C ARG A 169 -27.35 -7.95 4.15
N PHE A 170 -26.58 -8.80 3.47
CA PHE A 170 -25.12 -8.69 3.42
C PHE A 170 -24.65 -7.80 2.26
N VAL A 171 -25.50 -7.54 1.28
CA VAL A 171 -25.18 -6.71 0.12
C VAL A 171 -25.44 -5.23 0.44
N LEU A 172 -24.44 -4.36 0.23
CA LEU A 172 -24.59 -2.92 0.45
C LEU A 172 -25.54 -2.28 -0.56
N GLY A 173 -25.62 -2.83 -1.77
CA GLY A 173 -26.55 -2.41 -2.80
C GLY A 173 -26.29 -1.00 -3.35
N LEU A 174 -25.02 -0.60 -3.40
CA LEU A 174 -24.62 0.76 -3.73
C LEU A 174 -24.60 1.00 -5.25
N PRO A 175 -25.08 2.16 -5.74
CA PRO A 175 -24.95 2.51 -7.14
C PRO A 175 -23.46 2.70 -7.50
N ALA A 176 -23.11 2.52 -8.78
CA ALA A 176 -21.72 2.39 -9.24
C ALA A 176 -20.77 3.56 -8.89
N ARG A 177 -21.30 4.70 -8.45
CA ARG A 177 -20.55 5.92 -8.10
C ARG A 177 -20.62 6.29 -6.61
N ALA A 178 -21.33 5.52 -5.78
CA ALA A 178 -21.39 5.82 -4.35
C ALA A 178 -20.07 5.49 -3.65
N PRO A 179 -19.64 6.29 -2.66
CA PRO A 179 -18.49 5.97 -1.85
C PRO A 179 -18.72 4.66 -1.10
N VAL A 180 -17.69 3.82 -1.04
CA VAL A 180 -17.74 2.51 -0.37
C VAL A 180 -16.97 2.59 0.95
N ASP A 181 -17.67 2.32 2.06
CA ASP A 181 -17.04 2.11 3.37
C ASP A 181 -16.43 0.71 3.42
N GLY A 182 -15.09 0.64 3.33
CA GLY A 182 -14.35 -0.62 3.33
C GLY A 182 -14.44 -1.41 4.64
N ILE A 183 -14.64 -0.75 5.78
CA ILE A 183 -14.76 -1.41 7.09
C ILE A 183 -16.12 -2.10 7.17
N ARG A 184 -17.18 -1.36 6.84
CA ARG A 184 -18.54 -1.92 6.81
C ARG A 184 -18.66 -3.07 5.82
N LEU A 185 -18.04 -2.94 4.66
CA LEU A 185 -18.07 -3.97 3.64
C LEU A 185 -17.30 -5.23 4.05
N GLN A 186 -16.15 -5.08 4.70
CA GLN A 186 -15.41 -6.21 5.25
C GLN A 186 -16.23 -6.94 6.33
N ARG A 187 -16.87 -6.22 7.25
CA ARG A 187 -17.77 -6.83 8.25
C ARG A 187 -18.90 -7.61 7.58
N ASN A 188 -19.54 -7.06 6.56
CA ASN A 188 -20.59 -7.76 5.82
C ASN A 188 -20.09 -9.08 5.17
N ILE A 189 -18.86 -9.09 4.66
CA ILE A 189 -18.23 -10.29 4.07
C ILE A 189 -17.91 -11.32 5.16
N GLU A 190 -17.35 -10.89 6.30
CA GLU A 190 -17.03 -11.75 7.44
C GLU A 190 -18.30 -12.34 8.09
N ASP A 191 -19.34 -11.54 8.26
CA ASP A 191 -20.64 -11.96 8.78
C ASP A 191 -21.30 -12.99 7.85
N TRP A 192 -21.25 -12.74 6.54
CA TRP A 192 -21.74 -13.71 5.55
C TRP A 192 -20.93 -14.99 5.57
N ALA A 193 -19.59 -14.92 5.61
CA ALA A 193 -18.72 -16.08 5.63
C ALA A 193 -19.01 -16.96 6.85
N THR A 194 -19.20 -16.34 8.01
CA THR A 194 -19.61 -17.00 9.25
C THR A 194 -20.98 -17.66 9.09
N HIS A 195 -21.96 -16.94 8.53
CA HIS A 195 -23.32 -17.47 8.32
C HIS A 195 -23.36 -18.65 7.34
N ALA A 196 -22.57 -18.58 6.27
CA ALA A 196 -22.51 -19.58 5.22
C ALA A 196 -21.59 -20.77 5.55
N GLY A 197 -20.92 -20.76 6.71
CA GLY A 197 -19.94 -21.78 7.10
C GLY A 197 -18.70 -21.81 6.22
N VAL A 198 -18.32 -20.66 5.65
CA VAL A 198 -17.18 -20.51 4.74
C VAL A 198 -16.00 -19.91 5.52
N PRO A 199 -14.82 -20.56 5.53
CA PRO A 199 -13.62 -19.96 6.11
C PRO A 199 -13.28 -18.66 5.39
N VAL A 200 -13.08 -17.58 6.15
CA VAL A 200 -12.73 -16.26 5.58
C VAL A 200 -11.45 -16.33 4.74
N SER A 201 -10.51 -17.22 5.10
CA SER A 201 -9.28 -17.48 4.34
C SER A 201 -9.52 -17.92 2.90
N THR A 202 -10.64 -18.59 2.59
CA THR A 202 -11.03 -19.00 1.23
C THR A 202 -11.43 -17.81 0.35
N LEU A 203 -11.80 -16.68 0.96
CA LEU A 203 -12.26 -15.47 0.27
C LEU A 203 -11.14 -14.44 0.08
N VAL A 204 -10.04 -14.60 0.82
CA VAL A 204 -8.86 -13.73 0.78
C VAL A 204 -7.99 -14.13 -0.40
N LEU A 205 -7.43 -13.13 -1.10
CA LEU A 205 -6.49 -13.36 -2.18
C LEU A 205 -5.23 -14.00 -1.58
N GLU A 206 -4.90 -15.24 -1.97
CA GLU A 206 -3.54 -15.75 -1.75
C GLU A 206 -2.58 -14.76 -2.43
N GLN A 207 -1.75 -14.10 -1.63
CA GLN A 207 -0.60 -13.39 -2.16
C GLN A 207 0.34 -14.45 -2.74
N LYS A 208 0.18 -14.81 -4.02
CA LYS A 208 1.31 -15.34 -4.77
C LYS A 208 2.32 -14.22 -4.86
N THR A 209 3.25 -14.20 -3.90
CA THR A 209 4.48 -13.43 -3.97
C THR A 209 5.05 -13.65 -5.37
N PRO A 210 5.30 -12.62 -6.17
CA PRO A 210 6.01 -12.81 -7.41
C PRO A 210 7.40 -13.32 -7.02
N THR A 211 7.66 -14.61 -7.21
CA THR A 211 9.00 -15.19 -7.15
C THR A 211 9.76 -14.65 -8.36
N ARG A 212 10.17 -13.38 -8.27
CA ARG A 212 11.30 -12.89 -9.05
C ARG A 212 12.47 -13.72 -8.55
N LYS A 213 13.01 -14.61 -9.39
CA LYS A 213 14.21 -15.38 -9.04
C LYS A 213 15.26 -14.34 -8.64
N ARG A 214 15.69 -14.38 -7.37
CA ARG A 214 16.77 -13.52 -6.88
C ARG A 214 18.02 -13.87 -7.66
N THR A 215 18.54 -12.87 -8.35
CA THR A 215 19.76 -13.02 -9.15
C THR A 215 20.97 -13.11 -8.21
N ARG A 216 22.10 -13.61 -8.68
CA ARG A 216 23.35 -13.62 -7.88
C ARG A 216 23.80 -12.21 -7.52
N LEU A 217 23.45 -11.23 -8.36
CA LEU A 217 23.66 -9.81 -8.10
C LEU A 217 22.82 -9.32 -6.91
N ASP A 218 21.55 -9.72 -6.81
CA ASP A 218 20.68 -9.34 -5.69
C ASP A 218 21.26 -9.83 -4.35
N HIS A 219 21.81 -11.04 -4.31
CA HIS A 219 22.47 -11.57 -3.10
C HIS A 219 23.76 -10.82 -2.74
N LEU A 220 24.56 -10.40 -3.72
CA LEU A 220 25.77 -9.62 -3.45
C LEU A 220 25.43 -8.24 -2.88
N LEU A 221 24.39 -7.60 -3.42
CA LEU A 221 23.94 -6.30 -2.94
C LEU A 221 23.35 -6.40 -1.52
N GLU A 222 22.57 -7.45 -1.23
CA GLU A 222 22.07 -7.72 0.12
C GLU A 222 23.20 -7.92 1.14
N LEU A 223 24.30 -8.57 0.76
CA LEU A 223 25.46 -8.75 1.64
C LEU A 223 26.22 -7.44 1.90
N ILE A 224 26.30 -6.56 0.90
CA ILE A 224 26.94 -5.24 1.05
C ILE A 224 26.10 -4.34 1.94
N ASP A 225 24.78 -4.42 1.83
CA ASP A 225 23.85 -3.67 2.68
C ASP A 225 23.91 -4.07 4.16
N LEU A 226 24.46 -5.25 4.48
CA LEU A 226 24.69 -5.72 5.86
C LEU A 226 26.05 -5.27 6.44
N LEU A 227 26.92 -4.66 5.64
CA LEU A 227 28.23 -4.21 6.10
C LEU A 227 28.15 -2.84 6.78
N PRO A 228 28.96 -2.59 7.83
CA PRO A 228 29.13 -1.27 8.40
C PRO A 228 29.56 -0.25 7.32
N THR A 229 29.01 0.96 7.38
CA THR A 229 29.23 2.02 6.37
C THR A 229 30.71 2.33 6.13
N SER A 230 31.54 2.23 7.16
CA SER A 230 33.00 2.42 7.07
C SER A 230 33.69 1.35 6.21
N VAL A 231 33.15 0.14 6.18
CA VAL A 231 33.67 -0.98 5.38
C VAL A 231 33.11 -0.89 3.96
N ALA A 232 31.80 -0.68 3.82
CA ALA A 232 31.13 -0.57 2.52
C ALA A 232 31.67 0.59 1.67
N ALA A 233 32.02 1.73 2.29
CA ALA A 233 32.57 2.89 1.58
C ALA A 233 33.95 2.64 0.94
N THR A 234 34.69 1.63 1.42
CA THR A 234 36.01 1.27 0.88
C THR A 234 35.94 0.20 -0.21
N TRP A 235 34.77 -0.38 -0.43
CA TRP A 235 34.59 -1.43 -1.42
C TRP A 235 34.37 -0.83 -2.80
N SER A 236 35.23 -1.20 -3.75
CA SER A 236 34.98 -1.02 -5.18
C SER A 236 34.74 -2.38 -5.81
N ILE A 237 33.55 -2.61 -6.35
CA ILE A 237 33.26 -3.81 -7.14
C ILE A 237 33.65 -3.49 -8.60
N PRO A 238 34.58 -4.23 -9.21
CA PRO A 238 34.92 -4.04 -10.61
C PRO A 238 33.68 -4.21 -11.49
N ALA A 239 33.51 -3.32 -12.49
CA ALA A 239 32.37 -3.38 -13.41
C ALA A 239 32.26 -4.73 -14.13
N SER A 240 33.39 -5.39 -14.41
CA SER A 240 33.44 -6.74 -14.99
C SER A 240 32.77 -7.81 -14.12
N VAL A 241 32.84 -7.68 -12.79
CA VAL A 241 32.18 -8.58 -11.84
C VAL A 241 30.67 -8.33 -11.82
N LEU A 242 30.25 -7.06 -11.84
CA LEU A 242 28.82 -6.70 -11.92
C LEU A 242 28.18 -7.21 -13.21
N ILE A 243 28.88 -7.09 -14.35
CA ILE A 243 28.43 -7.61 -15.65
C ILE A 243 28.34 -9.14 -15.60
N HIS A 244 29.36 -9.82 -15.08
CA HIS A 244 29.35 -11.28 -14.97
C HIS A 244 28.24 -11.84 -14.06
N LEU A 245 27.86 -11.10 -13.02
CA LEU A 245 26.78 -11.46 -12.10
C LEU A 245 25.38 -11.14 -12.65
N ASN A 246 25.29 -10.26 -13.64
CA ASN A 246 24.06 -9.88 -14.32
C ASN A 246 23.76 -10.76 -15.55
N ASP A 247 24.79 -11.32 -16.20
CA ASP A 247 24.66 -12.09 -17.46
C ASP A 247 24.51 -13.61 -17.27
N ARG A 248 24.55 -14.12 -16.04
CA ARG A 248 24.40 -15.55 -15.73
C ARG A 248 23.14 -15.81 -14.88
N ASP A 249 21.98 -15.74 -15.54
CA ASP A 249 20.71 -16.34 -15.11
C ASP A 249 20.06 -17.12 -16.26
#